data_AF-A0A944RMD2-F1
#
_entry.id   AF-A0A944RMD2-F1
#
_cell.length_a   1.000
_cell.length_b   1.000
_cell.length_c   1.000
_cell.angle_alpha   90.00
_cell.angle_beta   90.00
_cell.angle_gamma   90.00
#
_symmetry.space_group_name_H-M   'P 1'
#
loop_
_entity.id
_entity.type
_entity.pdbx_description
1 polymer ?
#
loop_
_entity_poly.entity_id
_entity_poly.type
_entity_poly.pdbx_seq_one_letter_code
_entity_poly.pdbx_strand_id
1 'polypeptide(L)' 'MNTDLLYTLRTEWLSNVRGDVLAGLVVALALIPEAIAFSIIAGVDPKIGLYASFSIAVITAIVGGRPGMISAATAATAV' A
#
# COMPACT_ATOMS: atom_id res chain seq x y z
N MET A 1 -26.38 10.90 16.00
CA MET A 1 -25.04 10.71 15.40
C MET A 1 -24.93 9.26 14.98
N ASN A 2 -24.30 9.04 13.83
CA ASN A 2 -24.62 8.01 12.84
C ASN A 2 -24.20 6.59 13.29
N THR A 3 -25.12 5.79 13.84
CA THR A 3 -24.89 4.38 14.20
C THR A 3 -24.55 3.54 12.97
N ASP A 4 -25.10 3.91 11.81
CA ASP A 4 -24.85 3.23 10.54
C ASP A 4 -23.41 3.41 10.07
N LEU A 5 -22.79 4.57 10.33
CA LEU A 5 -21.36 4.80 10.04
C LEU A 5 -20.45 3.91 10.88
N LEU A 6 -20.75 3.77 12.18
CA LEU A 6 -19.97 2.92 13.08
C LEU A 6 -20.12 1.43 12.73
N TYR A 7 -21.30 1.02 12.26
CA TYR A 7 -21.55 -0.33 11.78
C TYR A 7 -20.80 -0.61 10.47
N THR A 8 -20.84 0.31 9.51
CA THR A 8 -20.10 0.21 8.25
C THR A 8 -18.59 0.16 8.49
N LEU A 9 -18.03 1.06 9.31
CA LEU A 9 -16.60 1.05 9.63
C LEU A 9 -16.16 -0.26 10.30
N ARG A 10 -16.97 -0.80 11.22
CA ARG A 10 -16.69 -2.09 11.86
C ARG A 10 -16.71 -3.25 10.86
N THR A 11 -17.64 -3.22 9.91
CA THR A 11 -17.77 -4.25 8.87
C THR A 11 -16.62 -4.14 7.87
N GLU A 12 -16.26 -2.94 7.42
CA GLU A 12 -15.12 -2.72 6.52
C GLU A 12 -13.79 -3.16 7.15
N TRP A 13 -13.53 -2.79 8.41
CA TRP A 13 -12.24 -3.10 9.08
C TRP A 13 -12.12 -4.54 9.57
N LEU A 14 -13.24 -5.20 9.89
CA LEU A 14 -13.21 -6.51 10.56
C LEU A 14 -13.96 -7.62 9.80
N SER A 15 -14.54 -7.36 8.62
CA SER A 15 -15.27 -8.40 7.87
C SER A 15 -14.35 -9.52 7.38
N ASN A 16 -13.13 -9.21 6.94
CA ASN A 16 -12.27 -10.20 6.30
C ASN A 16 -10.77 -10.04 6.64
N VAL A 17 -10.45 -10.06 7.93
CA VAL A 17 -9.06 -9.95 8.43
C VAL A 17 -8.11 -10.97 7.78
N ARG A 18 -8.58 -12.20 7.50
CA ARG A 18 -7.75 -13.22 6.84
C ARG A 18 -7.43 -12.83 5.39
N GLY A 19 -8.43 -12.37 4.65
CA GLY A 19 -8.26 -11.90 3.27
C GLY A 19 -7.35 -10.69 3.21
N ASP A 20 -7.52 -9.72 4.11
CA ASP A 20 -6.75 -8.48 4.14
C ASP A 20 -5.28 -8.72 4.48
N VAL A 21 -5.00 -9.63 5.42
CA VAL A 21 -3.62 -10.02 5.76
C VAL A 21 -2.95 -10.77 4.60
N LEU A 22 -3.66 -11.71 3.97
CA LEU A 22 -3.13 -12.44 2.81
C LEU A 22 -2.90 -11.52 1.62
N ALA A 23 -3.84 -10.61 1.34
CA ALA A 23 -3.72 -9.62 0.28
C ALA A 23 -2.54 -8.68 0.54
N GLY A 24 -2.40 -8.14 1.76
CA GLY A 24 -1.28 -7.30 2.15
C GLY A 24 0.07 -8.01 2.02
N LEU A 25 0.16 -9.28 2.42
CA LEU A 25 1.38 -10.09 2.27
C LEU A 25 1.75 -10.29 0.80
N VAL A 26 0.79 -10.70 -0.03
CA VAL A 26 1.02 -10.93 -1.48
C VAL A 26 1.45 -9.64 -2.16
N VAL A 27 0.82 -8.51 -1.83
CA VAL A 27 1.18 -7.20 -2.34
C VAL A 27 2.58 -6.80 -1.90
N ALA A 28 2.93 -6.97 -0.62
CA ALA A 28 4.26 -6.65 -0.12
C ALA A 28 5.35 -7.46 -0.85
N LEU A 29 5.10 -8.75 -1.12
CA LEU A 29 6.01 -9.60 -1.88
C LEU A 29 6.12 -9.16 -3.36
N ALA A 30 5.02 -8.73 -3.96
CA ALA A 30 5.01 -8.23 -5.34
C ALA A 30 5.74 -6.89 -5.49
N LEU A 31 5.71 -6.02 -4.47
CA LEU A 31 6.35 -4.70 -4.49
C LEU A 31 7.88 -4.74 -4.43
N ILE A 32 8.48 -5.83 -3.92
CA ILE A 32 9.94 -5.95 -3.82
C ILE A 32 10.63 -5.89 -5.20
N PRO A 33 10.30 -6.78 -6.17
CA PRO A 33 10.91 -6.70 -7.50
C PRO A 33 10.50 -5.44 -8.27
N GLU A 34 9.28 -4.92 -8.07
CA GLU A 34 8.79 -3.71 -8.73
C GLU A 34 9.59 -2.46 -8.32
N ALA A 35 9.81 -2.27 -7.02
CA ALA A 35 10.58 -1.14 -6.49
C ALA A 35 12.07 -1.19 -6.91
N ILE A 36 12.64 -2.39 -6.99
CA ILE A 36 14.02 -2.59 -7.47
C ILE A 36 14.12 -2.23 -8.95
N ALA A 37 13.20 -2.71 -9.78
CA ALA A 37 13.19 -2.42 -11.21
C ALA A 37 13.04 -0.92 -11.50
N PHE A 38 12.14 -0.22 -10.82
CA PHE A 38 11.95 1.22 -11.00
C PHE A 38 13.14 2.05 -10.50
N SER A 39 13.79 1.65 -9.41
CA SER A 39 15.00 2.33 -8.93
C SER A 39 16.14 2.22 -9.94
N ILE A 40 16.30 1.04 -10.56
CA ILE A 40 17.33 0.82 -11.60
C ILE A 40 17.06 1.69 -12.83
N ILE A 41 15.80 1.81 -13.27
CA ILE A 41 15.42 2.67 -14.41
C ILE A 41 15.67 4.15 -14.09
N ALA A 42 15.40 4.58 -12.86
CA ALA A 42 15.61 5.97 -12.41
C ALA A 42 17.08 6.30 -12.08
N GLY A 43 18.00 5.32 -12.15
CA GLY A 43 19.43 5.53 -11.86
C GLY A 43 19.73 5.78 -10.37
N VAL A 44 18.81 5.42 -9.47
CA VAL A 44 18.97 5.55 -8.01
C VAL A 44 19.20 4.19 -7.37
N ASP A 45 19.84 4.18 -6.19
CA ASP A 45 20.05 2.96 -5.44
C ASP A 45 18.73 2.22 -5.15
N PRO A 46 18.62 0.90 -5.42
CA PRO A 46 17.40 0.11 -5.19
C PRO A 46 16.82 0.21 -3.77
N LYS A 47 17.67 0.52 -2.79
CA LYS A 47 17.27 0.74 -1.41
C LYS A 47 16.31 1.92 -1.28
N ILE A 48 16.53 2.98 -2.07
CA ILE A 48 15.75 4.21 -2.01
C ILE A 48 14.32 3.97 -2.49
N GLY A 49 14.13 3.20 -3.58
CA GLY A 49 12.78 2.85 -4.04
C GLY A 49 12.01 1.97 -3.07
N LEU A 50 12.70 1.07 -2.35
CA LEU A 50 12.08 0.27 -1.31
C LEU A 50 11.59 1.12 -0.12
N TYR A 51 12.42 2.07 0.34
CA TYR A 51 12.02 2.97 1.43
C TYR A 51 10.89 3.93 1.02
N ALA A 52 10.90 4.41 -0.22
CA ALA A 52 9.84 5.25 -0.76
C ALA A 52 8.51 4.50 -0.83
N SER A 53 8.50 3.30 -1.42
CA SER A 53 7.29 2.47 -1.51
C SER A 53 6.73 2.09 -0.14
N PHE A 54 7.60 1.74 0.82
CA PHE A 54 7.17 1.45 2.19
C PHE A 54 6.51 2.66 2.85
N SER A 55 7.14 3.84 2.74
CA SER A 55 6.62 5.06 3.36
C SER A 55 5.26 5.45 2.79
N ILE A 56 5.09 5.35 1.47
CA ILE A 56 3.81 5.62 0.80
C ILE A 56 2.75 4.61 1.24
N ALA A 57 3.08 3.31 1.29
CA ALA A 57 2.15 2.28 1.71
C ALA A 57 1.64 2.52 3.14
N VAL A 58 2.52 2.91 4.08
CA VAL A 58 2.14 3.23 5.47
C VAL A 58 1.23 4.46 5.53
N ILE A 59 1.58 5.53 4.81
CA ILE A 59 0.79 6.77 4.82
C ILE A 59 -0.59 6.51 4.22
N THR A 60 -0.67 5.82 3.08
CA THR A 60 -1.94 5.50 2.41
C THR A 60 -2.78 4.50 3.21
N ALA A 61 -2.17 3.59 3.99
CA ALA A 61 -2.92 2.71 4.87
C ALA A 61 -3.69 3.47 5.97
N ILE A 62 -3.20 4.65 6.39
CA ILE A 62 -3.82 5.47 7.44
C ILE A 62 -4.73 6.56 6.85
N VAL A 63 -4.30 7.23 5.79
CA VAL A 63 -4.95 8.43 5.22
C VAL A 63 -5.78 8.09 3.97
N GLY A 64 -5.69 6.87 3.44
CA GLY A 64 -6.36 6.45 2.22
C GLY A 64 -7.88 6.51 2.31
N GLY A 65 -8.52 7.09 1.29
CA GLY A 65 -9.97 7.32 1.26
C GLY A 65 -10.83 6.15 0.75
N ARG A 66 -10.22 5.06 0.27
CA ARG A 66 -10.95 3.91 -0.28
C ARG A 66 -10.34 2.58 0.20
N PRO A 67 -11.12 1.74 0.90
CA PRO A 67 -10.70 0.41 1.33
C PRO A 67 -10.19 -0.41 0.13
N GLY A 68 -9.05 -1.09 0.32
CA GLY A 68 -8.43 -1.93 -0.70
C GLY A 68 -7.57 -1.20 -1.75
N MET A 69 -7.39 0.13 -1.65
CA MET A 69 -6.37 0.81 -2.48
C MET A 69 -4.96 0.54 -1.98
N ILE A 70 -4.07 0.24 -2.91
CA ILE A 70 -2.63 0.07 -2.68
C ILE A 70 -1.91 1.24 -3.34
N SER A 71 -0.94 1.84 -2.65
CA SER A 71 -0.06 2.86 -3.22
C SER A 71 1.39 2.54 -2.93
N ALA A 72 2.23 2.72 -3.94
CA ALA A 72 3.68 2.49 -3.89
C ALA A 72 4.39 3.49 -4.80
N ALA A 73 5.72 3.59 -4.67
CA ALA A 73 6.53 4.44 -5.53
C ALA A 73 6.62 3.81 -6.93
N THR A 74 6.03 4.47 -7.93
CA THR A 74 6.07 4.03 -9.34
C THR A 74 7.09 4.81 -10.14
N ALA A 75 7.51 4.28 -11.29
CA ALA A 75 8.44 4.97 -12.21
C ALA A 75 8.03 6.42 -12.53
N ALA A 76 6.73 6.73 -12.60
CA ALA A 76 6.21 8.07 -12.88
C ALA A 76 6.57 9.12 -11.81
N THR A 77 6.88 8.69 -10.58
CA THR A 77 7.37 9.57 -9.51
C THR A 77 8.90 9.71 -9.49
N ALA A 78 9.60 8.83 -10.21
CA ALA A 78 11.06 8.74 -10.20
C ALA A 78 11.72 9.38 -11.44
N VAL A 79 10.93 9.80 -12.44
CA VAL A 79 11.38 10.51 -13.66
C VAL A 79 11.02 11.99 -13.64
#